data_AF-A0A378XTY3-F1
#
_entry.id   AF-A0A378XTY3-F1
#
_cell.length_a   1.000
_cell.length_b   1.000
_cell.length_c   1.000
_cell.angle_alpha   90.00
_cell.angle_beta   90.00
_cell.angle_gamma   90.00
#
_symmetry.space_group_name_H-M   'P 1'
#
loop_
_entity.id
_entity.type
_entity.pdbx_description
1 polymer ?
#
loop_
_entity_poly.entity_id
_entity_poly.type
_entity_poly.pdbx_seq_one_letter_code
_entity_poly.pdbx_strand_id
1 'polypeptide(L)'
;MDNNREIFAPEIMSDGSYGDRFSFFEGDLIAIENWKPKSNYEIPFFFTTSGNYTVPTTLGEFSNGFPDFISLDSGNLVNLKNVTAHETADYGGKVFFGGSQTYTSVNKTNSVFLGDLIDAAKKRPDEQRFILGETKTSVGLYPAKDVCFFDMWDPKKNYHVPRFHNQNEYIAIVLTFKKCKKVFPYLFPATPSHLINLSKVAGYDEQSYGTEITFKGTDYTCPISKNKLDMLKKILDIN
;
A
#
# COMPACT_ATOMS: atom_id res chain seq x y z
N MET A 1 8.26 -19.42 9.86
CA MET A 1 7.59 -19.45 8.55
C MET A 1 7.75 -18.07 7.97
N ASP A 2 8.67 -17.94 7.01
CA ASP A 2 8.95 -16.71 6.27
C ASP A 2 7.78 -16.37 5.35
N ASN A 3 6.72 -15.78 5.89
CA ASN A 3 5.73 -15.12 5.05
C ASN A 3 6.28 -13.73 4.71
N ASN A 4 7.31 -13.69 3.86
CA ASN A 4 7.80 -12.46 3.29
C ASN A 4 6.74 -11.92 2.30
N ARG A 5 5.82 -11.10 2.81
CA ARG A 5 4.69 -10.59 2.05
C ARG A 5 5.16 -9.56 1.04
N GLU A 6 4.70 -9.67 -0.19
CA GLU A 6 4.90 -8.63 -1.19
C GLU A 6 3.84 -7.53 -1.00
N ILE A 7 4.30 -6.30 -0.81
CA ILE A 7 3.47 -5.15 -0.46
C ILE A 7 3.36 -4.23 -1.66
N PHE A 8 2.13 -3.90 -2.06
CA PHE A 8 1.86 -2.94 -3.10
C PHE A 8 2.18 -1.52 -2.65
N ALA A 9 3.12 -0.90 -3.33
CA ALA A 9 3.61 0.45 -3.05
C ALA A 9 4.37 0.96 -4.29
N PRO A 10 3.96 2.09 -4.91
CA PRO A 10 4.72 2.70 -6.00
C PRO A 10 6.12 3.12 -5.55
N GLU A 11 7.11 2.86 -6.39
CA GLU A 11 8.49 3.32 -6.20
C GLU A 11 8.59 4.84 -6.36
N ILE A 12 9.43 5.45 -5.51
CA ILE A 12 9.80 6.86 -5.58
C ILE A 12 11.29 6.97 -5.89
N MET A 13 11.59 7.63 -7.01
CA MET A 13 12.94 7.92 -7.46
C MET A 13 13.56 9.08 -6.67
N SER A 14 14.87 9.29 -6.79
CA SER A 14 15.60 10.34 -6.07
C SER A 14 15.14 11.76 -6.38
N ASP A 15 14.55 11.98 -7.56
CA ASP A 15 13.99 13.26 -7.98
C ASP A 15 12.52 13.45 -7.54
N GLY A 16 11.96 12.48 -6.82
CA GLY A 16 10.57 12.47 -6.36
C GLY A 16 9.56 11.99 -7.40
N SER A 17 9.99 11.58 -8.60
CA SER A 17 9.13 10.95 -9.60
C SER A 17 8.79 9.50 -9.23
N TYR A 18 7.73 8.97 -9.85
CA TYR A 18 7.38 7.55 -9.71
C TYR A 18 8.26 6.69 -10.62
N GLY A 19 8.78 5.59 -10.06
CA GLY A 19 9.50 4.57 -10.81
C GLY A 19 8.59 3.54 -11.48
N ASP A 20 9.19 2.53 -12.09
CA ASP A 20 8.48 1.45 -12.80
C ASP A 20 8.09 0.26 -11.89
N ARG A 21 8.54 0.28 -10.62
CA ARG A 21 8.22 -0.76 -9.63
C ARG A 21 7.03 -0.35 -8.78
N PHE A 22 6.15 -1.31 -8.50
CA PHE A 22 4.89 -1.10 -7.76
C PHE A 22 4.77 -1.96 -6.50
N SER A 23 5.86 -2.57 -6.07
CA SER A 23 5.90 -3.38 -4.87
C SER A 23 7.30 -3.54 -4.31
N PHE A 24 7.34 -3.92 -3.04
CA PHE A 24 8.53 -4.40 -2.34
C PHE A 24 8.17 -5.56 -1.43
N PHE A 25 9.15 -6.39 -1.06
CA PHE A 25 8.95 -7.44 -0.07
C PHE A 25 9.10 -6.89 1.34
N GLU A 26 8.21 -7.25 2.26
CA GLU A 26 8.24 -6.79 3.64
C GLU A 26 9.58 -7.05 4.34
N GLY A 27 10.23 -8.17 4.03
CA GLY A 27 11.56 -8.54 4.52
C GLY A 27 12.67 -7.59 4.06
N ASP A 28 12.43 -6.80 3.03
CA ASP A 28 13.36 -5.77 2.54
C ASP A 28 13.15 -4.43 3.25
N LEU A 29 12.08 -4.29 4.06
CA LEU A 29 11.76 -3.05 4.76
C LEU A 29 12.84 -2.72 5.80
N ILE A 30 13.45 -1.54 5.63
CA ILE A 30 14.50 -1.00 6.49
C ILE A 30 13.88 -0.02 7.49
N ALA A 31 13.12 0.95 6.98
CA ALA A 31 12.49 1.98 7.79
C ALA A 31 11.22 2.50 7.14
N ILE A 32 10.37 3.10 7.96
CA ILE A 32 9.23 3.91 7.52
C ILE A 32 9.43 5.30 8.10
N GLU A 33 9.44 6.29 7.24
CA GLU A 33 9.39 7.69 7.65
C GLU A 33 8.05 8.33 7.31
N ASN A 34 7.86 9.48 7.90
CA ASN A 34 6.74 10.34 7.61
C ASN A 34 7.12 11.34 6.51
N TRP A 35 6.53 11.20 5.32
CA TRP A 35 6.86 12.02 4.17
C TRP A 35 5.73 12.98 3.83
N LYS A 36 6.08 14.19 3.43
CA LYS A 36 5.14 15.27 3.10
C LYS A 36 5.32 15.74 1.66
N PRO A 37 4.87 14.96 0.66
CA PRO A 37 5.05 15.32 -0.76
C PRO A 37 4.29 16.59 -1.15
N LYS A 38 3.24 16.98 -0.41
CA LYS A 38 2.46 18.20 -0.63
C LYS A 38 2.01 18.80 0.70
N SER A 39 1.69 20.10 0.74
CA SER A 39 1.36 20.85 1.97
C SER A 39 0.30 20.23 2.88
N ASN A 40 -0.58 19.38 2.34
CA ASN A 40 -1.68 18.70 3.06
C ASN A 40 -1.64 17.16 2.97
N TYR A 41 -0.61 16.60 2.34
CA TYR A 41 -0.45 15.16 2.20
C TYR A 41 0.78 14.75 3.00
N GLU A 42 0.50 14.10 4.11
CA GLU A 42 1.48 13.40 4.91
C GLU A 42 1.17 11.92 4.71
N ILE A 43 2.15 11.16 4.20
CA ILE A 43 2.00 9.76 3.81
C ILE A 43 3.25 8.97 4.23
N PRO A 44 3.13 7.65 4.46
CA PRO A 44 4.29 6.82 4.75
C PRO A 44 5.25 6.76 3.56
N PHE A 45 6.54 6.80 3.86
CA PHE A 45 7.61 6.54 2.91
C PHE A 45 8.46 5.39 3.42
N PHE A 46 8.62 4.38 2.58
CA PHE A 46 9.25 3.11 2.92
C PHE A 46 10.65 3.10 2.34
N PHE A 47 11.66 3.01 3.21
CA PHE A 47 13.02 2.68 2.80
C PHE A 47 13.17 1.17 2.80
N THR A 48 13.66 0.63 1.70
CA THR A 48 13.92 -0.80 1.56
C THR A 48 15.33 -1.04 1.04
N THR A 49 15.79 -2.30 1.04
CA THR A 49 17.07 -2.66 0.41
C THR A 49 17.05 -2.54 -1.11
N SER A 50 15.88 -2.50 -1.75
CA SER A 50 15.74 -2.49 -3.21
C SER A 50 15.35 -1.13 -3.80
N GLY A 51 14.97 -0.16 -2.96
CA GLY A 51 14.48 1.14 -3.40
C GLY A 51 13.64 1.83 -2.34
N ASN A 52 13.05 2.96 -2.73
CA ASN A 52 12.17 3.74 -1.87
C ASN A 52 10.75 3.69 -2.42
N TYR A 53 9.76 3.60 -1.55
CA TYR A 53 8.38 3.41 -1.97
C TYR A 53 7.44 4.27 -1.15
N THR A 54 6.23 4.47 -1.63
CA THR A 54 5.17 5.14 -0.88
C THR A 54 3.82 4.45 -1.04
N VAL A 55 2.83 4.90 -0.29
CA VAL A 55 1.46 4.42 -0.46
C VAL A 55 0.85 5.07 -1.70
N PRO A 56 0.14 4.30 -2.54
CA PRO A 56 -0.53 4.84 -3.73
C PRO A 56 -1.68 5.78 -3.36
N THR A 57 -1.79 6.91 -4.04
CA THR A 57 -2.76 7.97 -3.80
C THR A 57 -3.69 8.25 -4.99
N THR A 58 -3.48 7.62 -6.15
CA THR A 58 -4.28 7.88 -7.36
C THR A 58 -4.75 6.60 -8.07
N LEU A 59 -5.89 6.65 -8.78
CA LEU A 59 -6.33 5.53 -9.62
C LEU A 59 -5.30 5.14 -10.67
N GLY A 60 -4.53 6.08 -11.20
CA GLY A 60 -3.49 5.81 -12.21
C GLY A 60 -2.38 4.92 -11.66
N GLU A 61 -1.90 5.22 -10.44
CA GLU A 61 -0.90 4.38 -9.76
C GLU A 61 -1.42 2.95 -9.54
N PHE A 62 -2.69 2.81 -9.17
CA PHE A 62 -3.31 1.50 -9.04
C PHE A 62 -3.51 0.81 -10.39
N SER A 63 -3.91 1.53 -11.44
CA SER A 63 -4.06 0.98 -12.79
C SER A 63 -2.74 0.44 -13.34
N ASN A 64 -1.66 1.18 -13.14
CA ASN A 64 -0.32 0.78 -13.56
C ASN A 64 0.18 -0.41 -12.75
N GLY A 65 -0.17 -0.41 -11.45
CA GLY A 65 0.23 -1.42 -10.51
C GLY A 65 -0.53 -2.74 -10.63
N PHE A 66 -1.82 -2.71 -11.00
CA PHE A 66 -2.71 -3.87 -11.04
C PHE A 66 -3.37 -4.03 -12.42
N PRO A 67 -2.76 -4.77 -13.36
CA PRO A 67 -3.26 -4.88 -14.73
C PRO A 67 -4.59 -5.63 -14.87
N ASP A 68 -4.98 -6.40 -13.85
CA ASP A 68 -6.26 -7.13 -13.81
C ASP A 68 -7.43 -6.26 -13.32
N PHE A 69 -7.14 -5.05 -12.85
CA PHE A 69 -8.14 -4.09 -12.44
C PHE A 69 -8.43 -3.15 -13.61
N ILE A 70 -9.61 -3.31 -14.20
CA ILE A 70 -9.99 -2.60 -15.42
C ILE A 70 -11.03 -1.53 -15.10
N SER A 71 -10.88 -0.36 -15.72
CA SER A 71 -11.91 0.67 -15.63
C SER A 71 -13.13 0.25 -16.44
N LEU A 72 -14.22 -0.07 -15.73
CA LEU A 72 -15.49 -0.43 -16.36
C LEU A 72 -16.40 0.80 -16.53
N ASP A 73 -16.22 1.82 -15.71
CA ASP A 73 -16.89 3.12 -15.79
C ASP A 73 -15.97 4.24 -15.27
N SER A 74 -16.32 5.50 -15.50
CA SER A 74 -15.52 6.63 -15.03
C SER A 74 -15.38 6.60 -13.50
N GLY A 75 -14.14 6.50 -13.01
CA GLY A 75 -13.83 6.60 -11.58
C GLY A 75 -13.85 5.28 -10.81
N ASN A 76 -13.98 4.13 -11.47
CA ASN A 76 -13.74 2.82 -10.86
C ASN A 76 -12.62 2.05 -11.57
N LEU A 77 -11.99 1.13 -10.83
CA LEU A 77 -11.22 0.03 -11.39
C LEU A 77 -11.68 -1.28 -10.74
N VAL A 78 -12.03 -2.25 -11.57
CA VAL A 78 -12.75 -3.45 -11.18
C VAL A 78 -11.87 -4.67 -11.33
N ASN A 79 -11.79 -5.47 -10.26
CA ASN A 79 -11.17 -6.77 -10.30
C ASN A 79 -12.11 -7.78 -10.99
N LEU A 80 -11.88 -8.00 -12.28
CA LEU A 80 -12.73 -8.88 -13.08
C LEU A 80 -12.73 -10.34 -12.59
N LYS A 81 -11.70 -10.76 -11.86
CA LYS A 81 -11.63 -12.11 -11.29
C LYS A 81 -12.69 -12.37 -10.22
N ASN A 82 -13.06 -11.32 -9.50
CA ASN A 82 -14.06 -11.39 -8.43
C ASN A 82 -15.50 -11.22 -8.94
N VAL A 83 -15.68 -11.01 -10.24
CA VAL A 83 -17.00 -10.92 -10.86
C VAL A 83 -17.64 -12.31 -10.95
N THR A 84 -18.80 -12.43 -10.32
CA THR A 84 -19.58 -13.68 -10.25
C THR A 84 -20.75 -13.69 -11.22
N ALA A 85 -21.35 -12.52 -11.47
CA ALA A 85 -22.42 -12.32 -12.44
C ALA A 85 -22.29 -10.94 -13.08
N HIS A 86 -22.90 -10.77 -14.25
CA HIS A 86 -22.99 -9.48 -14.90
C HIS A 86 -24.31 -9.35 -15.65
N GLU A 87 -24.79 -8.12 -15.79
CA GLU A 87 -25.98 -7.76 -16.55
C GLU A 87 -25.60 -6.68 -17.56
N THR A 88 -26.12 -6.78 -18.79
CA THR A 88 -25.92 -5.79 -19.85
C THR A 88 -27.26 -5.29 -20.34
N ALA A 89 -27.36 -3.98 -20.56
CA ALA A 89 -28.54 -3.27 -21.07
C ALA A 89 -28.12 -2.21 -22.11
N ASP A 90 -29.10 -1.59 -22.75
CA ASP A 90 -28.89 -0.65 -23.87
C ASP A 90 -28.06 0.61 -23.53
N TYR A 91 -27.96 0.93 -22.23
CA TYR A 91 -27.27 2.10 -21.69
C TYR A 91 -26.04 1.77 -20.84
N GLY A 92 -25.64 0.50 -20.76
CA GLY A 92 -24.54 0.05 -19.90
C GLY A 92 -24.89 -1.25 -19.18
N GLY A 93 -24.10 -1.59 -18.18
CA GLY A 93 -24.27 -2.83 -17.44
C GLY A 93 -23.94 -2.71 -15.96
N LYS A 94 -24.01 -3.85 -15.29
CA LYS A 94 -23.56 -4.02 -13.91
C LYS A 94 -22.75 -5.29 -13.80
N VAL A 95 -21.75 -5.25 -12.94
CA VAL A 95 -21.05 -6.46 -12.47
C VAL A 95 -21.35 -6.65 -11.00
N PHE A 96 -21.51 -7.92 -10.63
CA PHE A 96 -21.84 -8.35 -9.28
C PHE A 96 -20.70 -9.20 -8.74
N PHE A 97 -20.32 -8.91 -7.50
CA PHE A 97 -19.27 -9.64 -6.80
C PHE A 97 -19.94 -10.63 -5.83
N GLY A 98 -19.36 -11.82 -5.66
CA GLY A 98 -19.93 -12.84 -4.79
C GLY A 98 -20.04 -12.32 -3.36
N GLY A 99 -21.06 -12.76 -2.60
CA GLY A 99 -21.28 -12.29 -1.23
C GLY A 99 -21.76 -10.82 -1.16
N SER A 100 -22.94 -10.63 -0.57
CA SER A 100 -23.68 -9.34 -0.45
C SER A 100 -24.16 -8.71 -1.77
N GLN A 101 -24.95 -7.62 -1.67
CA GLN A 101 -25.46 -6.85 -2.82
C GLN A 101 -24.40 -5.90 -3.42
N THR A 102 -23.12 -6.28 -3.36
CA THR A 102 -22.03 -5.44 -3.89
C THR A 102 -22.02 -5.51 -5.42
N TYR A 103 -22.22 -4.38 -6.07
CA TYR A 103 -22.17 -4.24 -7.52
C TYR A 103 -21.49 -2.92 -7.92
N THR A 104 -21.04 -2.83 -9.17
CA THR A 104 -20.62 -1.56 -9.77
C THR A 104 -21.09 -1.46 -11.21
N SER A 105 -21.16 -0.23 -11.71
CA SER A 105 -21.63 0.07 -13.06
C SER A 105 -20.58 -0.21 -14.11
N VAL A 106 -21.05 -0.50 -15.32
CA VAL A 106 -20.25 -0.67 -16.53
C VAL A 106 -20.80 0.27 -17.59
N ASN A 107 -19.95 1.06 -18.24
CA ASN A 107 -20.37 1.91 -19.34
C ASN A 107 -20.77 1.07 -20.58
N LYS A 108 -21.49 1.69 -21.51
CA LYS A 108 -21.99 1.02 -22.73
C LYS A 108 -20.89 0.42 -23.61
N THR A 109 -19.73 1.06 -23.68
CA THR A 109 -18.62 0.56 -24.52
C THR A 109 -18.04 -0.73 -23.94
N ASN A 110 -17.83 -0.75 -22.63
CA ASN A 110 -17.27 -1.89 -21.92
C ASN A 110 -18.27 -3.04 -21.77
N SER A 111 -19.59 -2.76 -21.75
CA SER A 111 -20.61 -3.81 -21.63
C SER A 111 -20.63 -4.77 -22.82
N VAL A 112 -20.21 -4.32 -24.01
CA VAL A 112 -20.15 -5.15 -25.24
C VAL A 112 -19.12 -6.29 -25.12
N PHE A 113 -17.99 -6.04 -24.46
CA PHE A 113 -16.86 -6.99 -24.38
C PHE A 113 -16.69 -7.58 -22.97
N LEU A 114 -17.65 -7.34 -22.07
CA LEU A 114 -17.51 -7.64 -20.65
C LEU A 114 -17.27 -9.12 -20.38
N GLY A 115 -17.97 -10.01 -21.09
CA GLY A 115 -17.77 -11.47 -20.97
C GLY A 115 -16.35 -11.88 -21.33
N ASP A 116 -15.83 -11.43 -22.47
CA ASP A 116 -14.47 -11.74 -22.93
C ASP A 116 -13.41 -11.21 -21.97
N LEU A 117 -13.61 -10.00 -21.42
CA LEU A 117 -12.72 -9.41 -20.42
C LEU A 117 -12.68 -10.23 -19.13
N ILE A 118 -13.83 -10.69 -18.64
CA ILE A 118 -13.93 -11.54 -17.44
C ILE A 118 -13.24 -12.89 -17.69
N ASP A 119 -13.50 -13.53 -18.83
CA ASP A 119 -12.91 -14.82 -19.17
C ASP A 119 -11.38 -14.72 -19.36
N ALA A 120 -10.90 -13.63 -19.94
CA ALA A 120 -9.47 -13.35 -20.05
C ALA A 120 -8.82 -13.14 -18.67
N ALA A 121 -9.48 -12.38 -17.78
CA ALA A 121 -8.98 -12.14 -16.43
C ALA A 121 -8.91 -13.43 -15.61
N LYS A 122 -9.93 -14.29 -15.66
CA LYS A 122 -9.97 -15.57 -14.92
C LYS A 122 -8.86 -16.56 -15.31
N LYS A 123 -8.25 -16.41 -16.49
CA LYS A 123 -7.13 -17.24 -16.94
C LYS A 123 -5.77 -16.79 -16.41
N ARG A 124 -5.66 -15.56 -15.89
CA ARG A 124 -4.40 -15.00 -15.37
C ARG A 124 -4.11 -15.53 -13.96
N PRO A 125 -2.85 -15.55 -13.50
CA PRO A 125 -2.50 -15.91 -12.11
C PRO A 125 -3.09 -14.95 -11.09
N ASP A 126 -3.48 -15.44 -9.92
CA ASP A 126 -4.05 -14.60 -8.86
C ASP A 126 -3.05 -13.58 -8.34
N GLU A 127 -3.58 -12.40 -8.02
CA GLU A 127 -2.82 -11.34 -7.39
C GLU A 127 -2.34 -11.79 -5.99
N GLN A 128 -1.03 -11.75 -5.76
CA GLN A 128 -0.42 -12.21 -4.51
C GLN A 128 -0.03 -11.06 -3.59
N ARG A 129 -0.01 -9.81 -4.10
CA ARG A 129 0.42 -8.64 -3.33
C ARG A 129 -0.63 -8.23 -2.30
N PHE A 130 -0.15 -7.56 -1.26
CA PHE A 130 -0.95 -7.03 -0.18
C PHE A 130 -1.03 -5.50 -0.27
N ILE A 131 -2.19 -4.94 0.06
CA ILE A 131 -2.40 -3.51 0.21
C ILE A 131 -2.41 -3.12 1.68
N LEU A 132 -1.87 -1.95 2.01
CA LEU A 132 -1.98 -1.38 3.36
C LEU A 132 -3.35 -0.74 3.54
N GLY A 133 -4.15 -1.33 4.43
CA GLY A 133 -5.56 -0.97 4.59
C GLY A 133 -5.98 -0.73 6.03
N GLU A 134 -7.10 -0.06 6.17
CA GLU A 134 -7.87 0.07 7.40
C GLU A 134 -9.35 -0.17 7.10
N THR A 135 -9.96 -1.06 7.86
CA THR A 135 -11.40 -1.27 7.93
C THR A 135 -11.95 -0.59 9.18
N LYS A 136 -13.26 -0.75 9.45
CA LYS A 136 -13.85 -0.23 10.69
C LYS A 136 -13.25 -0.86 11.95
N THR A 137 -12.75 -2.09 11.84
CA THR A 137 -12.34 -2.92 12.99
C THR A 137 -10.84 -3.18 13.03
N SER A 138 -10.12 -3.07 11.92
CA SER A 138 -8.72 -3.47 11.84
C SER A 138 -7.87 -2.61 10.92
N VAL A 139 -6.58 -2.50 11.25
CA VAL A 139 -5.55 -1.86 10.41
C VAL A 139 -4.49 -2.92 10.12
N GLY A 140 -4.12 -3.10 8.85
CA GLY A 140 -3.21 -4.18 8.48
C GLY A 140 -2.93 -4.29 6.99
N LEU A 141 -2.40 -5.45 6.61
CA LEU A 141 -2.18 -5.86 5.22
C LEU A 141 -3.34 -6.73 4.75
N TYR A 142 -3.97 -6.37 3.65
CA TYR A 142 -5.08 -7.10 3.06
C TYR A 142 -4.66 -7.68 1.70
N PRO A 143 -4.97 -8.94 1.38
CA PRO A 143 -4.68 -9.51 0.07
C PRO A 143 -5.41 -8.72 -1.02
N ALA A 144 -4.68 -8.26 -2.05
CA ALA A 144 -5.30 -7.51 -3.14
C ALA A 144 -6.27 -8.36 -3.98
N LYS A 145 -6.06 -9.68 -4.04
CA LYS A 145 -7.02 -10.61 -4.67
C LYS A 145 -8.42 -10.57 -4.06
N ASP A 146 -8.57 -10.17 -2.80
CA ASP A 146 -9.87 -10.12 -2.12
C ASP A 146 -10.63 -8.80 -2.41
N VAL A 147 -10.00 -7.86 -3.13
CA VAL A 147 -10.63 -6.59 -3.53
C VAL A 147 -11.51 -6.82 -4.75
N CYS A 148 -12.78 -6.44 -4.67
CA CYS A 148 -13.76 -6.48 -5.74
C CYS A 148 -13.56 -5.35 -6.74
N PHE A 149 -13.46 -4.13 -6.24
CA PHE A 149 -13.17 -2.93 -7.02
C PHE A 149 -12.62 -1.85 -6.09
N PHE A 150 -12.10 -0.78 -6.68
CA PHE A 150 -11.78 0.42 -5.93
C PHE A 150 -12.29 1.67 -6.63
N ASP A 151 -12.58 2.67 -5.81
CA ASP A 151 -13.03 4.00 -6.20
C ASP A 151 -12.17 5.06 -5.49
N MET A 152 -12.40 6.32 -5.85
CA MET A 152 -11.85 7.44 -5.12
C MET A 152 -12.90 8.01 -4.17
N TRP A 153 -12.46 8.44 -2.99
CA TRP A 153 -13.32 9.08 -2.01
C TRP A 153 -12.60 10.18 -1.24
N ASP A 154 -13.38 11.01 -0.56
CA ASP A 154 -12.90 12.13 0.24
C ASP A 154 -13.18 11.90 1.73
N PRO A 155 -12.34 11.14 2.46
CA PRO A 155 -12.54 10.90 3.90
C PRO A 155 -12.45 12.19 4.73
N LYS A 156 -11.86 13.26 4.17
CA LYS A 156 -11.86 14.61 4.71
C LYS A 156 -11.67 15.62 3.57
N LYS A 157 -11.98 16.89 3.86
CA LYS A 157 -11.83 17.99 2.88
C LYS A 157 -10.42 18.02 2.27
N ASN A 158 -10.35 18.15 0.94
CA ASN A 158 -9.13 18.24 0.14
C ASN A 158 -8.24 16.99 0.17
N TYR A 159 -8.81 15.83 0.51
CA TYR A 159 -8.07 14.59 0.64
C TYR A 159 -8.73 13.53 -0.23
N HIS A 160 -8.34 13.49 -1.50
CA HIS A 160 -8.92 12.60 -2.49
C HIS A 160 -8.05 11.37 -2.63
N VAL A 161 -8.54 10.23 -2.15
CA VAL A 161 -7.71 9.04 -1.98
C VAL A 161 -8.44 7.77 -2.42
N PRO A 162 -7.73 6.67 -2.67
CA PRO A 162 -8.35 5.41 -3.03
C PRO A 162 -9.05 4.73 -1.85
N ARG A 163 -10.16 4.05 -2.14
CA ARG A 163 -10.86 3.14 -1.23
C ARG A 163 -11.17 1.85 -1.98
N PHE A 164 -10.92 0.73 -1.30
CA PHE A 164 -11.17 -0.60 -1.81
C PHE A 164 -12.49 -1.13 -1.28
N HIS A 165 -13.19 -1.91 -2.08
CA HIS A 165 -14.38 -2.63 -1.67
C HIS A 165 -14.10 -4.10 -1.75
N ASN A 166 -14.31 -4.82 -0.65
CA ASN A 166 -14.40 -6.27 -0.67
C ASN A 166 -15.88 -6.68 -0.59
N GLN A 167 -16.16 -7.98 -0.45
CA GLN A 167 -17.53 -8.49 -0.43
C GLN A 167 -18.38 -8.01 0.77
N ASN A 168 -17.76 -7.56 1.86
CA ASN A 168 -18.43 -7.31 3.13
C ASN A 168 -18.32 -5.84 3.61
N GLU A 169 -17.24 -5.16 3.26
CA GLU A 169 -16.93 -3.82 3.71
C GLU A 169 -15.98 -3.11 2.74
N TYR A 170 -15.72 -1.83 3.04
CA TYR A 170 -14.65 -1.12 2.38
C TYR A 170 -13.39 -1.09 3.25
N ILE A 171 -12.24 -1.08 2.58
CA ILE A 171 -10.92 -0.89 3.15
C ILE A 171 -10.44 0.49 2.69
N ALA A 172 -10.15 1.37 3.62
CA ALA A 172 -9.50 2.65 3.34
C ALA A 172 -7.98 2.44 3.28
N ILE A 173 -7.29 3.10 2.36
CA ILE A 173 -5.83 3.03 2.33
C ILE A 173 -5.21 3.67 3.58
N VAL A 174 -4.16 3.05 4.11
CA VAL A 174 -3.38 3.59 5.23
C VAL A 174 -2.50 4.74 4.74
N LEU A 175 -2.79 5.95 5.21
CA LEU A 175 -2.08 7.16 4.79
C LEU A 175 -1.33 7.84 5.93
N THR A 176 -1.24 7.23 7.11
CA THR A 176 -0.58 7.88 8.24
C THR A 176 0.48 6.99 8.87
N PHE A 177 1.61 7.60 9.21
CA PHE A 177 2.68 6.97 9.98
C PHE A 177 2.17 6.27 11.26
N LYS A 178 1.20 6.90 11.95
CA LYS A 178 0.60 6.31 13.16
C LYS A 178 -0.07 4.96 12.89
N LYS A 179 -0.71 4.80 11.73
CA LYS A 179 -1.32 3.52 11.32
C LYS A 179 -0.26 2.50 10.91
N CYS A 180 0.88 2.91 10.34
CA CYS A 180 2.00 2.00 10.06
C CYS A 180 2.52 1.27 11.31
N LYS A 181 2.46 1.90 12.50
CA LYS A 181 2.77 1.22 13.77
C LYS A 181 1.88 0.01 14.06
N LYS A 182 0.62 0.05 13.61
CA LYS A 182 -0.33 -1.06 13.76
C LYS A 182 -0.12 -2.12 12.68
N VAL A 183 0.21 -1.70 11.46
CA VAL A 183 0.48 -2.62 10.34
C VAL A 183 1.77 -3.40 10.59
N PHE A 184 2.81 -2.73 11.09
CA PHE A 184 4.15 -3.29 11.32
C PHE A 184 4.56 -3.17 12.79
N PRO A 185 3.90 -3.93 13.70
CA PRO A 185 4.13 -3.80 15.14
C PRO A 185 5.53 -4.23 15.59
N TYR A 186 6.27 -4.95 14.74
CA TYR A 186 7.65 -5.36 15.01
C TYR A 186 8.68 -4.24 14.77
N LEU A 187 8.31 -3.15 14.09
CA LEU A 187 9.24 -2.04 13.87
C LEU A 187 9.40 -1.20 15.13
N PHE A 188 10.63 -0.79 15.39
CA PHE A 188 10.98 0.01 16.55
C PHE A 188 10.79 1.51 16.27
N PRO A 189 10.13 2.28 17.16
CA PRO A 189 9.96 3.71 16.99
C PRO A 189 11.21 4.49 17.44
N ALA A 190 12.11 4.79 16.50
CA ALA A 190 13.35 5.53 16.74
C ALA A 190 13.09 7.02 17.08
N THR A 191 12.10 7.62 16.41
CA THR A 191 11.63 8.99 16.63
C THR A 191 10.09 9.07 16.48
N PRO A 192 9.44 10.21 16.75
CA PRO A 192 8.02 10.39 16.47
C PRO A 192 7.62 10.20 14.99
N SER A 193 8.57 10.29 14.06
CA SER A 193 8.35 10.21 12.61
C SER A 193 9.08 9.05 11.93
N HIS A 194 9.79 8.19 12.67
CA HIS A 194 10.56 7.08 12.10
C HIS A 194 10.27 5.76 12.82
N LEU A 195 9.99 4.71 12.04
CA LEU A 195 9.97 3.31 12.45
C LEU A 195 11.13 2.60 11.77
N ILE A 196 11.87 1.77 12.49
CA ILE A 196 13.04 1.07 11.95
C ILE A 196 12.93 -0.43 12.17
N ASN A 197 13.49 -1.20 11.24
CA ASN A 197 13.62 -2.63 11.37
C ASN A 197 14.93 -2.98 12.10
N LEU A 198 14.82 -3.43 13.35
CA LEU A 198 15.98 -3.75 14.18
C LEU A 198 16.88 -4.82 13.58
N SER A 199 16.32 -5.78 12.82
CA SER A 199 17.10 -6.84 12.17
C SER A 199 18.05 -6.31 11.09
N LYS A 200 17.75 -5.12 10.55
CA LYS A 200 18.51 -4.44 9.49
C LYS A 200 19.52 -3.45 10.03
N VAL A 201 19.52 -3.16 11.34
CA VAL A 201 20.49 -2.24 11.95
C VAL A 201 21.90 -2.82 11.83
N ALA A 202 22.84 -2.01 11.35
CA ALA A 202 24.27 -2.31 11.27
C ALA A 202 25.04 -1.71 12.45
N GLY A 203 24.63 -0.53 12.92
CA GLY A 203 25.26 0.16 14.03
C GLY A 203 24.64 1.53 14.25
N TYR A 204 25.40 2.40 14.92
CA TYR A 204 25.04 3.80 15.12
C TYR A 204 26.30 4.67 15.11
N ASP A 205 26.14 5.94 14.73
CA ASP A 205 27.19 6.95 14.75
C ASP A 205 26.78 8.09 15.68
N GLU A 206 27.60 8.36 16.70
CA GLU A 206 27.37 9.43 17.66
C GLU A 206 28.10 10.70 17.20
N GLN A 207 27.33 11.68 16.75
CA GLN A 207 27.83 12.95 16.27
C GLN A 207 27.50 14.07 17.27
N SER A 208 28.17 15.21 17.13
CA SER A 208 28.01 16.35 18.04
C SER A 208 26.59 16.94 18.07
N TYR A 209 25.80 16.73 17.01
CA TYR A 209 24.42 17.22 16.86
C TYR A 209 23.35 16.13 17.03
N GLY A 210 23.73 14.87 17.25
CA GLY A 210 22.79 13.77 17.42
C GLY A 210 23.39 12.41 17.10
N THR A 211 22.59 11.37 17.27
CA THR A 211 22.97 9.99 16.90
C THR A 211 22.16 9.55 15.70
N GLU A 212 22.84 8.94 14.75
CA GLU A 212 22.22 8.30 13.58
C GLU A 212 22.40 6.79 13.63
N ILE A 213 21.39 6.06 13.18
CA ILE A 213 21.43 4.61 13.00
C ILE A 213 21.83 4.32 11.56
N THR A 214 22.74 3.38 11.40
CA THR A 214 23.15 2.85 10.10
C THR A 214 22.52 1.48 9.87
N PHE A 215 22.26 1.14 8.61
CA PHE A 215 21.58 -0.11 8.23
C PHE A 215 22.45 -0.96 7.29
N LYS A 216 22.22 -2.27 7.30
CA LYS A 216 22.94 -3.23 6.45
C LYS A 216 22.50 -3.07 5.00
N GLY A 217 23.46 -2.94 4.08
CA GLY A 217 23.23 -2.98 2.65
C GLY A 217 22.55 -1.73 2.07
N THR A 218 22.66 -0.58 2.75
CA THR A 218 22.18 0.72 2.25
C THR A 218 22.99 1.85 2.86
N ASP A 219 23.02 3.00 2.18
CA ASP A 219 23.61 4.25 2.68
C ASP A 219 22.57 5.09 3.46
N TYR A 220 21.32 4.64 3.55
CA TYR A 220 20.30 5.31 4.34
C TYR A 220 20.68 5.31 5.83
N THR A 221 20.56 6.47 6.47
CA THR A 221 20.67 6.62 7.93
C THR A 221 19.37 7.16 8.51
N CYS A 222 19.11 6.87 9.78
CA CYS A 222 17.91 7.34 10.48
C CYS A 222 18.30 7.99 11.82
N PRO A 223 17.78 9.18 12.14
CA PRO A 223 18.01 9.76 13.46
C PRO A 223 17.36 8.90 14.55
N ILE A 224 17.93 8.94 15.76
CA ILE A 224 17.33 8.31 16.95
C ILE A 224 17.41 9.24 18.17
N SER A 225 16.32 9.29 18.93
CA SER A 225 16.33 10.03 20.19
C SER A 225 17.15 9.31 21.26
N LYS A 226 17.84 10.05 22.14
CA LYS A 226 18.73 9.49 23.17
C LYS A 226 18.08 8.38 24.01
N ASN A 227 16.87 8.61 24.53
CA ASN A 227 16.15 7.61 25.33
C ASN A 227 15.87 6.33 24.52
N LYS A 228 15.64 6.45 23.21
CA LYS A 228 15.43 5.30 22.32
C LYS A 228 16.73 4.60 21.97
N LEU A 229 17.83 5.33 21.84
CA LEU A 229 19.17 4.76 21.65
C LEU A 229 19.55 3.89 22.85
N ASP A 230 19.34 4.38 24.08
CA ASP A 230 19.63 3.60 25.30
C ASP A 230 18.79 2.31 25.35
N MET A 231 17.55 2.34 24.87
CA MET A 231 16.73 1.14 24.72
C MET A 231 17.28 0.21 23.62
N LEU A 232 17.71 0.77 22.50
CA LEU A 232 18.25 0.02 21.36
C LEU A 232 19.53 -0.73 21.75
N LYS A 233 20.47 -0.07 22.44
CA LYS A 233 21.72 -0.66 22.94
C LYS A 233 21.43 -1.91 23.80
N LYS A 234 20.43 -1.84 24.67
CA LYS A 234 19.97 -2.97 25.50
C LYS A 234 19.32 -4.10 24.72
N ILE A 235 18.63 -3.80 23.61
CA ILE A 235 17.96 -4.82 22.78
C ILE A 235 18.98 -5.57 21.92
N LEU A 236 20.00 -4.87 21.42
CA LEU A 236 20.98 -5.43 20.50
C LEU A 236 22.24 -5.97 21.19
N ASP A 237 22.33 -5.90 22.53
CA ASP A 237 23.54 -6.21 23.31
C ASP A 237 24.80 -5.47 22.79
N ILE A 238 24.62 -4.25 22.28
CA ILE A 238 25.72 -3.40 21.81
C ILE A 238 26.08 -2.44 22.95
N ASN A 239 27.26 -2.64 23.55
CA ASN A 239 27.85 -1.71 24.53
C ASN A 239 28.33 -0.42 23.85
#